data_AF-A0A7C4NHF6-F1
#
_entry.id   AF-A0A7C4NHF6-F1
#
_cell.length_a   1.000
_cell.length_b   1.000
_cell.length_c   1.000
_cell.angle_alpha   90.00
_cell.angle_beta   90.00
_cell.angle_gamma   90.00
#
_symmetry.space_group_name_H-M   'P 1'
#
loop_
_entity.id
_entity.type
_entity.pdbx_description
1 polymer ?
#
loop_
_entity_poly.entity_id
_entity_poly.type
_entity_poly.pdbx_seq_one_letter_code
_entity_poly.pdbx_strand_id
1 'polypeptide(L)' 'MALRPNKPIEALTPREMEVLTLMARGLPNRKIAEQLAVNERTVKFHVSTILSKLGVTNRTAAITLAAARGLITL' A
#
# COMPACT_ATOMS: atom_id res chain seq x y z
N MET A 1 -16.36 -25.07 -2.45
CA MET A 1 -15.83 -23.77 -2.93
C MET A 1 -16.34 -22.69 -1.98
N ALA A 2 -15.60 -22.43 -0.88
CA ALA A 2 -16.05 -21.48 0.13
C ALA A 2 -15.88 -20.05 -0.40
N LEU A 3 -17.00 -19.33 -0.55
CA LEU A 3 -16.99 -17.88 -0.71
C LEU A 3 -16.23 -17.31 0.48
N ARG A 4 -15.02 -16.77 0.25
CA ARG A 4 -14.34 -16.01 1.30
C ARG A 4 -15.30 -14.87 1.65
N PRO A 5 -15.79 -14.76 2.90
CA PRO A 5 -16.63 -13.64 3.28
C PRO A 5 -15.88 -12.38 2.87
N ASN A 6 -16.57 -11.49 2.16
CA ASN A 6 -16.03 -10.21 1.70
C ASN A 6 -15.47 -9.50 2.93
N LYS A 7 -14.15 -9.62 3.15
CA LYS A 7 -13.51 -9.05 4.33
C LYS A 7 -13.76 -7.54 4.23
N PRO A 8 -14.34 -6.89 5.25
CA PRO A 8 -14.51 -5.45 5.20
C PRO A 8 -13.15 -4.84 4.86
N ILE A 9 -13.13 -3.94 3.87
CA ILE A 9 -11.90 -3.28 3.43
C ILE A 9 -11.38 -2.55 4.67
N GLU A 10 -10.31 -3.10 5.27
CA GLU A 10 -9.69 -2.49 6.43
C GLU A 10 -9.08 -1.17 6.00
N ALA A 11 -9.40 -0.10 6.74
CA ALA A 11 -8.83 1.21 6.48
C ALA A 11 -7.30 1.14 6.57
N LEU A 12 -6.64 1.85 5.65
CA LEU A 12 -5.21 2.04 5.72
C LEU A 12 -4.88 2.99 6.87
N THR A 13 -3.87 2.64 7.65
CA THR A 13 -3.33 3.53 8.70
C THR A 13 -2.67 4.76 8.07
N PRO A 14 -2.43 5.84 8.82
CA PRO A 14 -1.73 7.02 8.31
C PRO A 14 -0.36 6.67 7.70
N ARG A 15 0.40 5.79 8.36
CA ARG A 15 1.71 5.36 7.88
C ARG A 15 1.63 4.52 6.61
N GLU A 16 0.61 3.66 6.49
CA GLU A 16 0.35 2.92 5.26
C GLU A 16 -0.05 3.87 4.11
N MET A 17 -0.78 4.95 4.40
CA MET A 17 -1.14 5.96 3.42
C MET A 17 0.07 6.77 2.93
N GLU A 18 0.98 7.14 3.84
CA GLU A 18 2.26 7.75 3.47
C GLU A 18 3.07 6.84 2.53
N VAL A 19 3.23 5.57 2.91
CA VAL A 19 3.94 4.58 2.07
C VAL A 19 3.27 4.45 0.71
N LEU A 20 1.94 4.30 0.65
CA LEU A 20 1.17 4.21 -0.59
C LEU A 20 1.32 5.44 -1.48
N THR A 21 1.33 6.64 -0.89
CA THR A 21 1.56 7.90 -1.61
C THR A 21 2.96 7.94 -2.22
N LEU A 22 3.99 7.56 -1.45
CA LEU A 22 5.35 7.48 -1.96
C LEU A 22 5.51 6.37 -3.01
N MET A 23 4.71 5.31 -2.91
CA MET A 23 4.67 4.29 -3.94
C MET A 23 4.16 4.84 -5.28
N ALA A 24 3.10 5.64 -5.25
CA ALA A 24 2.52 6.29 -6.44
C ALA A 24 3.47 7.28 -7.10
N ARG A 25 4.36 7.91 -6.32
CA ARG A 25 5.48 8.72 -6.84
C ARG A 25 6.59 7.90 -7.50
N GLY A 26 6.44 6.59 -7.65
CA GLY A 26 7.41 5.70 -8.28
C GLY A 26 8.62 5.34 -7.40
N LEU A 27 8.63 5.69 -6.11
CA LEU A 27 9.81 5.48 -5.26
C LEU A 27 10.00 4.00 -4.88
N PRO A 28 11.20 3.41 -5.07
CA PRO A 28 11.47 2.06 -4.60
C PRO A 28 11.52 2.01 -3.07
N ASN A 29 11.33 0.83 -2.47
CA ASN A 29 11.24 0.66 -1.01
C ASN A 29 12.44 1.26 -0.26
N ARG A 30 13.65 1.20 -0.83
CA ARG A 30 14.84 1.83 -0.27
C ARG A 30 14.71 3.36 -0.14
N LYS A 31 14.19 4.03 -1.17
CA LYS A 31 13.98 5.49 -1.14
C LYS A 31 12.84 5.89 -0.22
N ILE A 32 11.79 5.08 -0.14
CA ILE A 32 10.72 5.27 0.84
C ILE A 32 11.30 5.15 2.26
N ALA A 33 12.14 4.14 2.52
CA ALA A 33 12.77 3.93 3.81
C ALA A 33 13.64 5.13 4.23
N GLU A 34 14.44 5.67 3.31
CA GLU A 34 15.23 6.89 3.51
C GLU A 34 14.33 8.10 3.88
N GLN A 35 13.26 8.36 3.11
CA GLN A 35 12.36 9.48 3.38
C GLN A 35 11.59 9.36 4.70
N LEU A 36 11.26 8.13 5.07
CA LEU A 36 10.46 7.84 6.25
C LEU A 36 11.33 7.59 7.51
N ALA A 37 12.65 7.67 7.39
CA ALA A 37 13.63 7.38 8.45
C ALA A 37 13.44 6.00 9.10
N VAL A 38 13.17 4.97 8.29
CA VAL A 38 13.02 3.57 8.72
C VAL A 38 13.92 2.65 7.88
N ASN A 39 13.96 1.37 8.22
CA ASN A 39 14.66 0.39 7.39
C ASN A 39 13.77 -0.11 6.22
N GLU A 40 14.40 -0.64 5.17
CA GLU A 40 13.69 -1.17 3.99
C GLU A 40 12.74 -2.33 4.32
N ARG A 41 13.07 -3.14 5.34
CA ARG A 41 12.23 -4.26 5.79
C ARG A 41 10.90 -3.78 6.36
N THR A 42 10.90 -2.66 7.09
CA THR A 42 9.68 -2.01 7.60
C THR A 42 8.81 -1.53 6.45
N VAL A 43 9.40 -0.94 5.39
CA VAL A 43 8.63 -0.58 4.20
C VAL A 43 8.05 -1.81 3.51
N LYS A 44 8.83 -2.89 3.34
CA LYS A 44 8.32 -4.16 2.78
C LYS A 44 7.14 -4.71 3.57
N PHE A 45 7.19 -4.62 4.90
CA PHE A 45 6.07 -4.99 5.76
C PHE A 45 4.83 -4.14 5.48
N HIS A 46 4.96 -2.80 5.48
CA HIS A 46 3.82 -1.92 5.16
C HIS A 46 3.26 -2.18 3.76
N VAL A 47 4.11 -2.36 2.74
CA VAL A 47 3.66 -2.71 1.38
C VAL A 47 2.85 -4.01 1.41
N SER A 48 3.34 -5.07 2.05
CA SER A 48 2.60 -6.34 2.17
C SER A 48 1.22 -6.15 2.82
N THR A 49 1.16 -5.37 3.91
CA THR A 49 -0.10 -5.06 4.60
C THR A 49 -1.05 -4.26 3.72
N ILE A 50 -0.55 -3.25 2.99
CA ILE A 50 -1.35 -2.46 2.03
C ILE A 50 -1.93 -3.37 0.95
N LEU A 51 -1.12 -4.23 0.34
CA LEU A 51 -1.57 -5.18 -0.68
C LEU A 51 -2.69 -6.09 -0.13
N SER A 52 -2.50 -6.62 1.08
CA SER A 52 -3.48 -7.47 1.75
C SER A 52 -4.79 -6.74 2.05
N LYS A 53 -4.74 -5.52 2.60
CA LYS A 53 -5.92 -4.70 2.93
C LYS A 53 -6.68 -4.23 1.69
N LEU A 54 -5.96 -3.93 0.61
CA LEU A 54 -6.56 -3.55 -0.67
C LEU A 54 -7.04 -4.75 -1.50
N GLY A 55 -6.67 -5.98 -1.11
CA GLY A 55 -7.06 -7.21 -1.81
C GLY A 55 -6.37 -7.40 -3.15
N VAL A 56 -5.14 -6.88 -3.31
CA VAL A 56 -4.36 -6.92 -4.55
C VAL A 56 -3.02 -7.61 -4.33
N THR A 57 -2.38 -8.06 -5.41
CA THR A 57 -1.17 -8.90 -5.33
C THR A 57 0.12 -8.16 -5.65
N ASN A 58 0.04 -6.95 -6.21
CA ASN A 58 1.22 -6.20 -6.61
C ASN A 58 1.05 -4.69 -6.42
N ARG A 59 2.21 -4.02 -6.41
CA ARG A 59 2.34 -2.59 -6.19
C ARG A 59 1.54 -1.75 -7.19
N THR A 60 1.62 -2.07 -8.48
CA THR A 60 0.91 -1.32 -9.53
C THR A 60 -0.59 -1.40 -9.32
N ALA A 61 -1.12 -2.59 -9.06
CA ALA A 61 -2.54 -2.80 -8.77
C ALA A 61 -2.99 -2.02 -7.52
N ALA A 62 -2.16 -1.94 -6.48
CA ALA A 62 -2.45 -1.14 -5.30
C ALA A 62 -2.53 0.36 -5.62
N ILE A 63 -1.58 0.88 -6.39
CA ILE A 63 -1.57 2.29 -6.82
C ILE A 63 -2.79 2.60 -7.68
N THR A 64 -3.07 1.77 -8.70
CA THR A 64 -4.22 1.96 -9.60
C THR A 64 -5.54 1.93 -8.83
N LEU A 65 -5.72 0.94 -7.94
CA LEU A 65 -6.95 0.82 -7.14
C LEU A 65 -7.10 1.98 -6.15
N ALA A 66 -6.01 2.41 -5.51
CA ALA A 66 -6.03 3.53 -4.59
C ALA A 66 -6.38 4.85 -5.29
N ALA A 67 -5.84 5.09 -6.49
CA ALA A 67 -6.20 6.24 -7.31
C ALA A 67 -7.68 6.18 -7.74
N ALA A 68 -8.15 5.02 -8.22
CA ALA A 68 -9.55 4.83 -8.60
C ALA A 68 -10.55 5.03 -7.45
N ARG A 69 -10.11 4.77 -6.21
CA ARG A 69 -10.89 5.00 -4.97
C ARG A 69 -10.70 6.38 -4.36
N GLY A 70 -9.89 7.25 -4.97
CA GLY A 70 -9.60 8.60 -4.46
C GLY A 70 -8.77 8.64 -3.17
N LEU A 71 -8.08 7.54 -2.83
CA LEU A 71 -7.21 7.49 -1.63
C LEU A 71 -5.90 8.26 -1.84
N ILE A 72 -5.44 8.34 -3.09
CA ILE A 72 -4.24 9.06 -3.52
C ILE A 72 -4.50 9.72 -4.86
N THR A 73 -3.68 10.72 -5.20
CA THR A 73 -3.67 11.38 -6.50
C THR A 73 -2.39 10.99 -7.24
N LEU A 74 -2.49 10.76 -8.55
CA LEU A 74 -1.35 10.47 -9.44
C LEU A 74 -0.75 11.75 -10.01
#